data_AF-A0ABC8TL07-F1
#
_entry.id   AF-A0ABC8TL07-F1
#
_cell.length_a   1.000
_cell.length_b   1.000
_cell.length_c   1.000
_cell.angle_alpha   90.00
_cell.angle_beta   90.00
_cell.angle_gamma   90.00
#
_symmetry.space_group_name_H-M   'P 1'
#
loop_
_entity.id
_entity.type
_entity.pdbx_description
1 polymer ?
#
loop_
_entity_poly.entity_id
_entity_poly.type
_entity_poly.pdbx_seq_one_letter_code
_entity_poly.pdbx_strand_id
1 'polypeptide(L)'
;MSSFHVGGKVVERVDPLRKRYWSWRLDVWPFAIIYAVWLTTIVPSLDIVDAFIVLGGLFAVHILVFLFTVWSVVFKCFVQYSKVNGIHHADACKITPAKFSGSQEVAQLHCREVLAGSSSPVDIKEIYFDFKKQRFIYSKEKETFCKLSYPTKETFGYYLKSTGHGTDAKIAAATEKWGRNVFEYPQPTFQKLMKEHCMEPFFVFQVFCVGLWCLDEYWYYSLFTLFMLFMFESTMAKSRLKTLTELRRVKVDSQILMVYRCGKWVKLPGTDLLPGDVVSIGRSTGQNGEDKSVPADMLILAGSAIVNEAILTGESTPQWKVSIMGRGNEEKLSIRRDKSHVLFGGTKILQHTPDKTFPIKTPDGGCLAVVLRTGFETSQGKLMRTIIFSTERVTANSWESGLFILFLVIFAIIAAGYVLKKGLEDPTRSKYKLLLSCSLIITSVIPPELPMELSIAVNTSLIALARRGIFCTEPFRIPFAGKVDICCFDKTGTLTSDDMEFSGVGGLTESVDLETEISKVQARTVEILASCHALVFVDNKLVGDPLEKAALKGIDWTYKSDEKALPKK
;
A
#
# COMPACT_ATOMS: atom_id res chain seq x y z
N MET A 1 16.16 25.47 -13.15
CA MET A 1 15.81 24.71 -11.93
C MET A 1 15.64 23.26 -12.32
N SER A 2 16.54 22.37 -11.90
CA SER A 2 16.50 20.95 -12.26
C SER A 2 15.39 20.24 -11.47
N SER A 3 14.20 20.17 -12.06
CA SER A 3 13.17 19.27 -11.56
C SER A 3 13.22 18.00 -12.39
N PHE A 4 13.29 16.85 -11.73
CA PHE A 4 13.40 15.57 -12.41
C PHE A 4 12.00 15.01 -12.67
N HIS A 5 11.67 14.83 -13.95
CA HIS A 5 10.42 14.19 -14.35
C HIS A 5 10.66 12.68 -14.45
N VAL A 6 10.00 11.91 -13.58
CA VAL A 6 10.19 10.45 -13.47
C VAL A 6 9.24 9.70 -14.40
N GLY A 7 8.08 10.30 -14.73
CA GLY A 7 7.10 9.70 -15.65
C GLY A 7 6.58 8.33 -15.21
N GLY A 8 6.66 8.01 -13.92
CA GLY A 8 6.29 6.72 -13.36
C GLY A 8 4.84 6.66 -12.89
N LYS A 9 4.30 5.44 -12.73
CA LYS A 9 2.94 5.22 -12.20
C LYS A 9 2.75 5.67 -10.74
N VAL A 10 3.84 5.90 -10.00
CA VAL A 10 3.82 6.22 -8.57
C VAL A 10 4.38 7.61 -8.30
N VAL A 11 5.44 8.00 -9.01
CA VAL A 11 6.11 9.30 -8.87
C VAL A 11 6.12 9.99 -10.22
N GLU A 12 5.59 11.21 -10.26
CA GLU A 12 5.57 12.06 -11.45
C GLU A 12 6.80 12.96 -11.49
N ARG A 13 7.10 13.64 -10.37
CA ARG A 13 8.12 14.69 -10.31
C ARG A 13 8.91 14.63 -8.99
N VAL A 14 10.21 14.90 -9.07
CA VAL A 14 11.11 14.98 -7.91
C VAL A 14 11.88 16.30 -7.94
N ASP A 15 11.71 17.11 -6.90
CA ASP A 15 12.40 18.39 -6.74
C ASP A 15 13.50 18.25 -5.67
N PRO A 16 14.79 18.44 -6.00
CA PRO A 16 15.87 18.40 -5.03
C PRO A 16 15.83 19.62 -4.10
N LEU A 17 16.05 19.36 -2.80
CA LEU A 17 15.95 20.32 -1.71
C LEU A 17 17.19 20.23 -0.81
N ARG A 18 17.63 21.39 -0.32
CA ARG A 18 18.63 21.50 0.75
C ARG A 18 17.99 22.09 1.99
N LYS A 19 18.31 21.54 3.15
CA LYS A 19 17.73 22.00 4.42
C LYS A 19 18.35 23.33 4.81
N ARG A 20 17.52 24.32 5.17
CA ARG A 20 18.01 25.59 5.72
C ARG A 20 18.53 25.39 7.15
N TYR A 21 19.56 26.12 7.52
CA TYR A 21 20.01 26.20 8.91
C TYR A 21 18.89 26.72 9.81
N TRP A 22 18.86 26.27 11.07
CA TRP A 22 17.79 26.57 12.02
C TRP A 22 17.51 28.07 12.16
N SER A 23 18.57 28.89 12.24
CA SER A 23 18.50 30.35 12.36
C SER A 23 17.99 31.07 11.11
N TRP A 24 18.06 30.44 9.93
CA TRP A 24 17.64 31.02 8.65
C TRP A 24 16.31 30.50 8.14
N ARG A 25 15.57 29.77 8.98
CA ARG A 25 14.23 29.34 8.62
C ARG A 25 13.27 30.52 8.67
N LEU A 26 12.32 30.54 7.72
CA LEU A 26 11.38 31.64 7.57
C LEU A 26 10.30 31.68 8.67
N ASP A 27 10.17 30.63 9.47
CA ASP A 27 9.34 30.58 10.67
C ASP A 27 10.04 31.19 11.90
N VAL A 28 11.38 31.28 11.92
CA VAL A 28 12.12 31.74 13.10
C VAL A 28 12.65 33.16 12.94
N TRP A 29 13.35 33.44 11.84
CA TRP A 29 14.07 34.72 11.68
C TRP A 29 13.13 35.94 11.59
N PRO A 30 12.08 35.94 10.75
CA PRO A 30 11.15 37.08 10.69
C PRO A 30 10.43 37.31 12.02
N PHE A 31 10.04 36.24 12.72
CA PHE A 31 9.38 36.36 14.01
C PHE A 31 10.32 36.87 15.10
N ALA A 32 11.60 36.49 15.08
CA ALA A 32 12.60 37.05 16.00
C ALA A 32 12.72 38.57 15.86
N ILE A 33 12.72 39.08 14.61
CA ILE A 33 12.69 40.53 14.35
C ILE A 33 11.39 41.15 14.86
N ILE A 34 10.24 40.52 14.59
CA ILE A 34 8.93 41.04 15.04
C ILE A 34 8.85 41.10 16.57
N TYR A 35 9.36 40.09 17.29
CA TYR A 35 9.40 40.11 18.75
C TYR A 35 10.38 41.17 19.28
N ALA A 36 11.51 41.39 18.61
CA ALA A 36 12.44 42.47 18.98
C ALA A 36 11.82 43.86 18.76
N VAL A 37 11.06 44.04 17.67
CA VAL A 37 10.29 45.28 17.41
C VAL A 37 9.22 45.46 18.47
N TRP A 38 8.45 44.43 18.80
CA TRP A 38 7.45 44.50 19.87
C TRP A 38 8.06 44.94 21.21
N LEU A 39 9.20 44.36 21.59
CA LEU A 39 9.89 44.70 22.83
C LEU A 39 10.43 46.14 22.85
N THR A 40 10.90 46.65 21.71
CA THR A 40 11.58 47.95 21.62
C THR A 40 10.65 49.12 21.35
N THR A 41 9.56 48.92 20.61
CA THR A 41 8.65 50.00 20.21
C THR A 41 7.28 49.92 20.87
N ILE A 42 6.71 48.72 21.01
CA ILE A 42 5.32 48.54 21.45
C ILE A 42 5.22 48.58 22.98
N VAL A 43 6.10 47.87 23.68
CA VAL A 43 6.14 47.84 25.16
C VAL A 43 6.33 49.23 25.78
N PRO A 44 7.16 50.14 25.25
CA PRO A 44 7.28 51.49 25.81
C PRO A 44 6.14 52.45 25.44
N SER A 45 5.38 52.15 24.38
CA SER A 45 4.36 53.06 23.83
C SER A 45 2.92 52.81 24.29
N LEU A 46 2.63 51.59 24.76
CA LEU A 46 1.28 51.15 25.13
C LEU A 46 1.21 50.80 26.61
N ASP A 47 -0.01 50.82 27.15
CA ASP A 47 -0.28 50.25 28.46
C ASP A 47 0.11 48.76 28.48
N ILE A 48 0.55 48.29 29.65
CA ILE A 48 1.04 46.91 29.86
C ILE A 48 0.01 45.88 29.36
N VAL A 49 -1.28 46.13 29.59
CA VAL A 49 -2.39 45.25 29.17
C VAL A 49 -2.48 45.17 27.65
N ASP A 50 -2.43 46.30 26.96
CA ASP A 50 -2.51 46.36 25.50
C ASP A 50 -1.27 45.74 24.85
N ALA A 51 -0.09 45.92 25.45
CA ALA A 51 1.14 45.26 25.01
C ALA A 51 1.04 43.73 25.08
N PHE A 52 0.40 43.17 26.13
CA PHE A 52 0.15 41.72 26.26
C PHE A 52 -0.86 41.20 25.23
N ILE A 53 -1.89 41.98 24.88
CA ILE A 53 -2.84 41.60 23.82
C ILE A 53 -2.11 41.48 22.47
N VAL A 54 -1.25 42.43 22.15
CA VAL A 54 -0.43 42.38 20.92
C VAL A 54 0.51 41.17 20.93
N LEU A 55 1.14 40.87 22.08
CA LEU A 55 1.98 39.68 22.21
C LEU A 55 1.19 38.38 21.97
N GLY A 56 -0.02 38.28 22.52
CA GLY A 56 -0.92 37.14 22.31
C GLY A 56 -1.27 36.96 20.83
N GLY A 57 -1.59 38.05 20.12
CA GLY A 57 -1.83 38.02 18.67
C GLY A 57 -0.61 37.57 17.87
N LEU A 58 0.58 38.09 18.18
CA LEU A 58 1.84 37.68 17.55
C LEU A 58 2.14 36.20 17.77
N PHE A 59 1.91 35.71 18.99
CA PHE A 59 2.09 34.29 19.32
C PHE A 59 1.11 33.39 18.56
N ALA A 60 -0.16 33.79 18.45
CA ALA A 60 -1.16 33.07 17.67
C ALA A 60 -0.78 32.98 16.18
N VAL A 61 -0.30 34.09 15.59
CA VAL A 61 0.18 34.11 14.19
C VAL A 61 1.42 33.22 14.01
N HIS A 62 2.35 33.22 14.97
CA HIS A 62 3.54 32.37 14.93
C HIS A 62 3.17 30.88 14.99
N ILE A 63 2.26 30.49 15.91
CA ILE A 63 1.73 29.12 15.98
C ILE A 63 1.05 28.74 14.66
N LEU A 64 0.25 29.64 14.07
CA LEU A 64 -0.44 29.37 12.82
C LEU A 64 0.55 29.11 11.67
N VAL A 65 1.61 29.92 11.55
CA VAL A 65 2.69 29.69 10.57
C VAL A 65 3.35 28.33 10.81
N PHE A 66 3.64 27.98 12.06
CA PHE A 66 4.19 26.66 12.40
C PHE A 66 3.25 25.52 11.97
N LEU A 67 1.95 25.63 12.26
CA LEU A 67 0.94 24.64 11.87
C LEU A 67 0.79 24.51 10.36
N PHE A 68 0.86 25.61 9.61
CA PHE A 68 0.88 25.55 8.14
C PHE A 68 2.07 24.77 7.58
N THR A 69 3.21 24.72 8.29
CA THR A 69 4.34 23.85 7.90
C THR A 69 4.04 22.36 8.12
N VAL A 70 3.06 22.03 8.96
CA VAL A 70 2.58 20.66 9.17
C VAL A 70 1.50 20.30 8.15
N TRP A 71 0.57 21.22 7.88
CA TRP A 71 -0.58 20.98 6.99
C TRP A 71 -0.21 20.95 5.51
N SER A 72 0.74 21.77 5.08
CA SER A 72 1.13 21.87 3.68
C SER A 72 2.60 21.54 3.47
N VAL A 73 2.84 20.47 2.71
CA VAL A 73 4.19 20.08 2.31
C VAL A 73 4.84 21.14 1.42
N VAL A 74 4.06 21.81 0.58
CA VAL A 74 4.55 22.92 -0.25
C VAL A 74 5.03 24.08 0.61
N PHE A 75 4.25 24.46 1.63
CA PHE A 75 4.61 25.52 2.56
C PHE A 75 5.81 25.12 3.43
N LYS A 76 5.85 23.87 3.91
CA LYS A 76 7.02 23.30 4.60
C LYS A 76 8.29 23.41 3.75
N CYS A 77 8.21 23.07 2.47
CA CYS A 77 9.33 23.18 1.54
C CYS A 77 9.78 24.64 1.36
N PHE A 78 8.84 25.58 1.34
CA PHE A 78 9.14 27.02 1.25
C PHE A 78 9.86 27.54 2.50
N VAL A 79 9.38 27.17 3.69
CA VAL A 79 9.90 27.66 4.98
C VAL A 79 11.22 27.01 5.39
N GLN A 80 11.30 25.69 5.30
CA GLN A 80 12.41 24.90 5.88
C GLN A 80 13.50 24.53 4.87
N TYR A 81 13.23 24.64 3.56
CA TYR A 81 14.14 24.17 2.52
C TYR A 81 14.44 25.26 1.48
N SER A 82 15.52 25.07 0.75
CA SER A 82 15.88 25.85 -0.44
C SER A 82 15.99 24.91 -1.64
N LYS A 83 15.45 25.29 -2.79
CA LYS A 83 15.59 24.52 -4.03
C LYS A 83 17.04 24.60 -4.53
N VAL A 84 17.57 23.49 -5.02
CA VAL A 84 18.95 23.39 -5.51
C VAL A 84 18.98 22.88 -6.95
N ASN A 85 19.95 23.30 -7.75
CA ASN A 85 20.08 22.92 -9.16
C ASN A 85 20.95 21.66 -9.38
N GLY A 86 21.71 21.25 -8.36
CA GLY A 86 22.58 20.07 -8.41
C GLY A 86 22.16 19.02 -7.40
N ILE A 87 22.04 17.77 -7.83
CA ILE A 87 21.63 16.65 -6.96
C ILE A 87 22.66 16.37 -5.85
N HIS A 88 23.94 16.62 -6.10
CA HIS A 88 25.03 16.39 -5.14
C HIS A 88 25.02 17.36 -3.94
N HIS A 89 24.28 18.47 -4.03
CA HIS A 89 24.13 19.45 -2.96
C HIS A 89 22.77 19.36 -2.26
N ALA A 90 21.97 18.34 -2.59
CA ALA A 90 20.64 18.14 -2.03
C ALA A 90 20.68 17.11 -0.90
N ASP A 91 20.05 17.45 0.23
CA ASP A 91 19.93 16.55 1.40
C ASP A 91 18.58 15.82 1.39
N ALA A 92 17.59 16.38 0.70
CA ALA A 92 16.23 15.90 0.66
C ALA A 92 15.63 16.12 -0.74
N CYS A 93 14.50 15.47 -1.01
CA CYS A 93 13.72 15.72 -2.21
C CYS A 93 12.24 15.82 -1.87
N LYS A 94 11.55 16.75 -2.54
CA LYS A 94 10.09 16.80 -2.53
C LYS A 94 9.58 15.93 -3.67
N ILE A 95 8.74 14.98 -3.32
CA ILE A 95 8.18 13.99 -4.23
C ILE A 95 6.74 14.39 -4.53
N THR A 96 6.46 14.60 -5.81
CA THR A 96 5.09 14.73 -6.32
C THR A 96 4.65 13.37 -6.86
N PRO A 97 3.72 12.69 -6.18
CA PRO A 97 3.19 11.42 -6.67
C PRO A 97 2.37 11.62 -7.94
N ALA A 98 2.21 10.55 -8.71
CA ALA A 98 1.28 10.54 -9.83
C ALA A 98 -0.17 10.69 -9.35
N LYS A 99 -1.08 11.10 -10.25
CA LYS A 99 -2.51 11.22 -9.95
C LYS A 99 -3.05 9.96 -9.25
N PHE A 100 -3.81 10.14 -8.17
CA PHE A 100 -4.41 9.08 -7.33
C PHE A 100 -3.42 8.14 -6.63
N SER A 101 -2.12 8.51 -6.55
CA SER A 101 -1.09 7.67 -5.94
C SER A 101 -0.58 8.18 -4.58
N GLY A 102 -1.29 9.11 -3.93
CA GLY A 102 -0.89 9.69 -2.65
C GLY A 102 -0.88 11.22 -2.61
N SER A 103 -0.54 11.73 -1.43
CA SER A 103 -0.16 13.12 -1.19
C SER A 103 1.34 13.34 -1.39
N GLN A 104 1.72 14.61 -1.59
CA GLN A 104 3.13 15.03 -1.69
C GLN A 104 3.86 14.74 -0.37
N GLU A 105 5.12 14.33 -0.45
CA GLU A 105 5.94 14.05 0.72
C GLU A 105 7.38 14.56 0.50
N VAL A 106 8.10 14.84 1.60
CA VAL A 106 9.54 15.13 1.57
C VAL A 106 10.28 13.89 2.06
N ALA A 107 11.10 13.30 1.20
CA ALA A 107 11.98 12.19 1.55
C ALA A 107 13.43 12.67 1.70
N GLN A 108 14.20 11.98 2.53
CA GLN A 108 15.65 12.20 2.64
C GLN A 108 16.36 11.51 1.48
N LEU A 109 17.39 12.16 0.94
CA LEU A 109 18.27 11.57 -0.06
C LEU A 109 19.39 10.82 0.66
N HIS A 110 19.56 9.55 0.33
CA HIS A 110 20.64 8.72 0.83
C HIS A 110 21.69 8.56 -0.26
N CYS A 111 22.96 8.66 0.12
CA CYS A 111 24.10 8.38 -0.76
C CYS A 111 24.77 7.11 -0.26
N ARG A 112 25.03 6.17 -1.16
CA ARG A 112 25.84 4.99 -0.88
C ARG A 112 27.01 4.87 -1.85
N GLU A 113 28.08 4.24 -1.40
CA GLU A 113 29.24 3.92 -2.21
C GLU A 113 29.11 2.46 -2.65
N VAL A 114 29.00 2.24 -3.96
CA VAL A 114 28.86 0.89 -4.52
C VAL A 114 30.25 0.38 -4.91
N LEU A 115 30.68 -0.73 -4.30
CA LEU A 115 31.87 -1.45 -4.72
C LEU A 115 31.61 -2.11 -6.09
N ALA A 116 32.16 -1.53 -7.16
CA ALA A 116 32.08 -2.12 -8.48
C ALA A 116 32.93 -3.40 -8.54
N GLY A 117 32.31 -4.52 -8.91
CA GLY A 117 33.03 -5.76 -9.17
C GLY A 117 34.04 -5.60 -10.29
N SER A 118 35.33 -5.79 -9.97
CA SER A 118 36.46 -6.09 -10.86
C SER A 118 36.41 -5.47 -12.27
N SER A 119 36.82 -4.20 -12.41
CA SER A 119 37.55 -3.65 -13.59
C SER A 119 37.70 -2.12 -13.61
N SER A 120 37.35 -1.38 -12.54
CA SER A 120 37.86 -0.02 -12.29
C SER A 120 37.49 0.45 -10.88
N PRO A 121 38.40 1.10 -10.12
CA PRO A 121 38.08 1.68 -8.82
C PRO A 121 37.52 3.09 -9.06
N VAL A 122 36.30 3.17 -9.58
CA VAL A 122 35.53 4.41 -9.52
C VAL A 122 34.46 4.18 -8.48
N ASP A 123 34.59 4.83 -7.33
CA ASP A 123 33.54 4.87 -6.31
C ASP A 123 32.31 5.55 -6.91
N ILE A 124 31.40 4.76 -7.48
CA ILE A 124 30.14 5.28 -8.00
C ILE A 124 29.25 5.54 -6.79
N LYS A 125 29.21 6.81 -6.38
CA LYS A 125 28.20 7.30 -5.42
C LYS A 125 26.82 7.21 -6.04
N GLU A 126 26.02 6.29 -5.54
CA GLU A 126 24.63 6.08 -5.95
C GLU A 126 23.71 6.83 -5.00
N ILE A 127 22.94 7.77 -5.54
CA ILE A 127 21.98 8.57 -4.79
C ILE A 127 20.62 7.91 -4.94
N TYR A 128 19.95 7.63 -3.83
CA TYR A 128 18.63 7.03 -3.82
C TYR A 128 17.73 7.64 -2.74
N PHE A 129 16.42 7.46 -2.91
CA PHE A 129 15.44 7.72 -1.87
C PHE A 129 14.40 6.61 -1.87
N ASP A 130 13.77 6.39 -0.71
CA ASP A 130 12.67 5.45 -0.56
C ASP A 130 11.35 6.21 -0.43
N PHE A 131 10.39 5.94 -1.31
CA PHE A 131 9.05 6.53 -1.28
C PHE A 131 8.01 5.41 -1.23
N LYS A 132 7.15 5.41 -0.20
CA LYS A 132 6.13 4.35 0.01
C LYS A 132 6.72 2.93 -0.09
N LYS A 133 7.91 2.70 0.49
CA LYS A 133 8.66 1.42 0.41
C LYS A 133 9.05 0.99 -1.02
N GLN A 134 9.16 1.94 -1.95
CA GLN A 134 9.81 1.77 -3.25
C GLN A 134 11.10 2.58 -3.29
N ARG A 135 12.19 1.93 -3.68
CA ARG A 135 13.48 2.59 -3.88
C ARG A 135 13.59 3.19 -5.27
N PHE A 136 13.97 4.46 -5.33
CA PHE A 136 14.27 5.19 -6.56
C PHE A 136 15.74 5.60 -6.55
N ILE A 137 16.44 5.32 -7.65
CA ILE A 137 17.87 5.54 -7.82
C ILE A 137 18.08 6.58 -8.91
N TYR A 138 19.03 7.47 -8.71
CA TYR A 138 19.44 8.43 -9.73
C TYR A 138 20.32 7.77 -10.79
N SER A 139 19.86 7.80 -12.05
CA SER A 139 20.65 7.33 -13.19
C SER A 139 21.33 8.52 -13.86
N LYS A 140 22.67 8.50 -13.91
CA LYS A 140 23.47 9.53 -14.61
C LYS A 140 23.18 9.54 -16.12
N GLU A 141 23.01 8.37 -16.73
CA GLU A 141 22.76 8.23 -18.18
C GLU A 141 21.45 8.89 -18.62
N LYS A 142 20.41 8.79 -17.79
CA LYS A 142 19.08 9.32 -18.09
C LYS A 142 18.80 10.66 -17.42
N GLU A 143 19.78 11.20 -16.69
CA GLU A 143 19.67 12.37 -15.81
C GLU A 143 18.39 12.41 -14.96
N THR A 144 17.85 11.25 -14.57
CA THR A 144 16.53 11.13 -13.92
C THR A 144 16.52 10.00 -12.89
N PHE A 145 15.56 10.08 -11.96
CA PHE A 145 15.33 8.99 -11.02
C PHE A 145 14.57 7.85 -11.70
N CYS A 146 15.10 6.64 -11.57
CA CYS A 146 14.46 5.42 -12.02
C CYS A 146 14.12 4.55 -10.82
N LYS A 147 13.03 3.80 -10.91
CA LYS A 147 12.73 2.76 -9.93
C LYS A 147 13.85 1.70 -9.95
N LEU A 148 14.24 1.20 -8.77
CA LEU A 148 15.19 0.10 -8.65
C LEU A 148 14.78 -1.07 -9.55
N SER A 149 15.67 -1.46 -10.46
CA SER A 149 15.44 -2.57 -11.37
C SER A 149 15.59 -3.91 -10.66
N TYR A 150 14.66 -4.80 -10.98
CA TYR A 150 14.70 -6.21 -10.59
C TYR A 150 14.94 -7.05 -11.85
N PRO A 151 15.58 -8.23 -11.72
CA PRO A 151 15.83 -9.13 -12.85
C PRO A 151 14.52 -9.79 -13.29
N THR A 152 13.65 -9.03 -13.94
CA THR A 152 12.33 -9.51 -14.42
C THR A 152 12.11 -9.31 -15.91
N LYS A 153 13.12 -8.78 -16.62
CA LYS A 153 13.06 -8.49 -18.08
C LYS A 153 14.24 -9.10 -18.84
N GLU A 154 15.04 -9.91 -18.16
CA GLU A 154 16.15 -10.62 -18.78
C GLU A 154 15.66 -11.74 -19.68
N THR A 155 16.56 -12.28 -20.50
CA THR A 155 16.26 -13.37 -21.42
C THR A 155 16.18 -14.73 -20.70
N PHE A 156 15.45 -15.69 -21.26
CA PHE A 156 15.41 -17.04 -20.68
C PHE A 156 16.81 -17.68 -20.61
N GLY A 157 17.68 -17.42 -21.59
CA GLY A 157 19.07 -17.89 -21.55
C GLY A 157 19.87 -17.34 -20.37
N TYR A 158 19.56 -16.13 -19.87
CA TYR A 158 20.17 -15.59 -18.65
C TYR A 158 19.74 -16.37 -17.41
N TYR A 159 18.43 -16.64 -17.25
CA TYR A 159 17.93 -17.38 -16.09
C TYR A 159 18.38 -18.84 -16.08
N LEU A 160 18.42 -19.51 -17.24
CA LEU A 160 18.89 -20.90 -17.37
C LEU A 160 20.39 -21.05 -17.03
N LYS A 161 21.20 -20.00 -17.23
CA LYS A 161 22.61 -19.97 -16.85
C LYS A 161 22.84 -19.48 -15.41
N SER A 162 21.79 -19.05 -14.71
CA SER A 162 21.91 -18.51 -13.36
C SER A 162 22.28 -19.62 -12.38
N THR A 163 23.39 -19.43 -11.66
CA THR A 163 23.89 -20.33 -10.62
C THR A 163 23.85 -19.68 -9.24
N GLY A 164 22.98 -18.67 -9.07
CA GLY A 164 22.87 -17.87 -7.85
C GLY A 164 24.06 -16.93 -7.65
N HIS A 165 24.22 -16.41 -6.43
CA HIS A 165 25.33 -15.51 -6.08
C HIS A 165 26.59 -16.33 -5.77
N GLY A 166 27.60 -16.23 -6.63
CA GLY A 166 28.83 -17.06 -6.55
C GLY A 166 29.86 -16.65 -5.49
N THR A 167 29.76 -15.46 -4.88
CA THR A 167 30.73 -14.97 -3.88
C THR A 167 30.02 -14.19 -2.77
N ASP A 168 30.55 -14.22 -1.56
CA ASP A 168 30.01 -13.47 -0.42
C ASP A 168 30.00 -11.96 -0.66
N ALA A 169 30.98 -11.43 -1.40
CA ALA A 169 31.01 -10.02 -1.80
C ALA A 169 29.80 -9.65 -2.69
N LYS A 170 29.41 -10.52 -3.63
CA LYS A 170 28.20 -10.32 -4.44
C LYS A 170 26.93 -10.41 -3.60
N ILE A 171 26.90 -11.28 -2.59
CA ILE A 171 25.77 -11.40 -1.65
C ILE A 171 25.64 -10.12 -0.83
N ALA A 172 26.74 -9.58 -0.29
CA ALA A 172 26.74 -8.32 0.45
C ALA A 172 26.25 -7.16 -0.42
N ALA A 173 26.79 -7.02 -1.64
CA ALA A 173 26.36 -6.01 -2.59
C ALA A 173 24.87 -6.15 -2.98
N ALA A 174 24.37 -7.38 -3.18
CA ALA A 174 22.97 -7.66 -3.45
C ALA A 174 22.06 -7.32 -2.25
N THR A 175 22.52 -7.65 -1.04
CA THR A 175 21.81 -7.36 0.22
C THR A 175 21.68 -5.86 0.42
N GLU A 176 22.72 -5.09 0.15
CA GLU A 176 22.68 -3.63 0.20
C GLU A 176 21.78 -3.05 -0.92
N LYS A 177 21.83 -3.63 -2.12
CA LYS A 177 21.04 -3.18 -3.27
C LYS A 177 19.53 -3.34 -3.05
N TRP A 178 19.07 -4.55 -2.77
CA TRP A 178 17.64 -4.89 -2.71
C TRP A 178 17.08 -4.95 -1.29
N GLY A 179 17.92 -5.12 -0.26
CA GLY A 179 17.46 -5.31 1.11
C GLY A 179 16.89 -6.71 1.36
N ARG A 180 16.48 -6.95 2.61
CA ARG A 180 15.87 -8.23 3.05
C ARG A 180 14.45 -8.40 2.52
N ASN A 181 14.03 -9.65 2.34
CA ASN A 181 12.67 -10.04 1.95
C ASN A 181 11.71 -9.99 3.16
N VAL A 182 11.41 -8.79 3.66
CA VAL A 182 10.49 -8.62 4.80
C VAL A 182 9.48 -7.51 4.55
N PHE A 183 8.23 -7.75 4.94
CA PHE A 183 7.20 -6.71 5.01
C PHE A 183 7.35 -5.89 6.30
N GLU A 184 8.46 -5.14 6.43
CA GLU A 184 8.67 -4.25 7.58
C GLU A 184 7.94 -2.92 7.39
N TYR A 185 6.81 -2.78 8.07
CA TYR A 185 6.10 -1.52 8.25
C TYR A 185 6.30 -0.98 9.67
N PRO A 186 6.92 0.21 9.85
CA PRO A 186 7.09 0.80 11.18
C PRO A 186 5.72 1.11 11.78
N GLN A 187 5.44 0.60 12.99
CA GLN A 187 4.20 0.96 13.67
C GLN A 187 4.26 2.44 14.00
N PRO A 188 3.26 3.26 13.65
CA PRO A 188 3.12 4.53 14.33
C PRO A 188 2.86 4.23 15.80
N THR A 189 3.68 4.80 16.69
CA THR A 189 3.40 4.81 18.12
C THR A 189 2.08 5.54 18.35
N PHE A 190 1.30 5.12 19.36
CA PHE A 190 0.08 5.84 19.77
C PHE A 190 0.31 7.35 19.89
N GLN A 191 1.43 7.76 20.49
CA GLN A 191 1.81 9.18 20.60
C GLN A 191 1.97 9.88 19.25
N LYS A 192 2.58 9.21 18.26
CA LYS A 192 2.77 9.77 16.91
C LYS A 192 1.41 9.95 16.22
N LEU A 193 0.52 8.98 16.40
CA LEU A 193 -0.82 9.02 15.82
C LEU A 193 -1.70 10.07 16.50
N MET A 194 -1.67 10.16 17.83
CA MET A 194 -2.36 11.20 18.59
C MET A 194 -1.84 12.59 18.20
N LYS A 195 -0.52 12.73 18.05
CA LYS A 195 0.11 13.96 17.57
C LYS A 195 -0.37 14.35 16.16
N GLU A 196 -0.53 13.39 15.26
CA GLU A 196 -1.07 13.61 13.91
C GLU A 196 -2.53 14.07 13.95
N HIS A 197 -3.37 13.44 14.78
CA HIS A 197 -4.77 13.82 14.98
C HIS A 197 -4.91 15.21 15.62
N CYS A 198 -4.17 15.51 16.68
CA CYS A 198 -4.22 16.82 17.35
C CYS A 198 -3.68 17.97 16.48
N MET A 199 -2.89 17.68 15.46
CA MET A 199 -2.43 18.68 14.50
C MET A 199 -3.31 18.77 13.27
N GLU A 200 -4.44 18.06 13.19
CA GLU A 200 -5.39 18.27 12.10
C GLU A 200 -5.99 19.68 12.18
N PRO A 201 -6.17 20.38 11.05
CA PRO A 201 -6.69 21.75 11.04
C PRO A 201 -8.02 21.90 11.79
N PHE A 202 -8.89 20.90 11.67
CA PHE A 202 -10.19 20.87 12.33
C PHE A 202 -10.06 20.80 13.86
N PHE A 203 -9.24 19.88 14.39
CA PHE A 203 -9.02 19.77 15.83
C PHE A 203 -8.38 21.02 16.42
N VAL A 204 -7.40 21.61 15.72
CA VAL A 204 -6.79 22.88 16.15
C VAL A 204 -7.84 23.99 16.20
N PHE A 205 -8.70 24.09 15.19
CA PHE A 205 -9.78 25.06 15.16
C PHE A 205 -10.76 24.85 16.33
N GLN A 206 -11.13 23.61 16.64
CA GLN A 206 -11.98 23.30 17.79
C GLN A 206 -11.35 23.72 19.12
N VAL A 207 -10.07 23.40 19.34
CA VAL A 207 -9.36 23.81 20.56
C VAL A 207 -9.30 25.34 20.67
N PHE A 208 -9.11 26.04 19.54
CA PHE A 208 -9.18 27.50 19.50
C PHE A 208 -10.57 28.03 19.88
N CYS A 209 -11.66 27.45 19.33
CA CYS A 209 -13.03 27.81 19.69
C CYS A 209 -13.31 27.59 21.18
N VAL A 210 -12.92 26.43 21.72
CA VAL A 210 -13.07 26.14 23.15
C VAL A 210 -12.25 27.12 24.01
N GLY A 211 -11.07 27.52 23.53
CA GLY A 211 -10.27 28.58 24.17
C GLY A 211 -11.01 29.91 24.25
N LEU A 212 -11.72 30.31 23.19
CA LEU A 212 -12.58 31.49 23.20
C LEU A 212 -13.79 31.33 24.14
N TRP A 213 -14.35 30.13 24.24
CA TRP A 213 -15.48 29.84 25.15
C TRP A 213 -15.05 29.84 26.62
N CYS A 214 -13.79 29.54 26.92
CA CYS A 214 -13.23 29.67 28.28
C CYS A 214 -13.12 31.13 28.75
N LEU A 215 -13.17 32.11 27.84
CA LEU A 215 -13.15 33.53 28.18
C LEU A 215 -14.51 34.08 28.64
N ASP A 216 -15.57 33.26 28.54
CA ASP A 216 -16.91 33.56 29.04
C ASP A 216 -17.08 33.08 30.50
N GLU A 217 -18.14 33.53 31.17
CA GLU A 217 -18.42 33.21 32.59
C GLU A 217 -18.58 31.69 32.83
N TYR A 218 -18.95 30.94 31.80
CA TYR A 218 -19.25 29.50 31.83
C TYR A 218 -18.06 28.59 31.46
N TRP A 219 -16.86 28.88 31.97
CA TRP A 219 -15.61 28.17 31.65
C TRP A 219 -15.63 26.65 31.91
N TYR A 220 -16.47 26.18 32.84
CA TYR A 220 -16.55 24.77 33.22
C TYR A 220 -17.14 23.88 32.12
N TYR A 221 -18.13 24.36 31.35
CA TYR A 221 -18.66 23.63 30.20
C TYR A 221 -17.61 23.53 29.09
N SER A 222 -16.86 24.60 28.84
CA SER A 222 -15.78 24.65 27.87
C SER A 222 -14.68 23.64 28.20
N LEU A 223 -14.30 23.53 29.48
CA LEU A 223 -13.31 22.55 29.93
C LEU A 223 -13.80 21.10 29.79
N PHE A 224 -15.07 20.83 30.09
CA PHE A 224 -15.68 19.52 29.88
C PHE A 224 -15.69 19.13 28.39
N THR A 225 -16.04 20.06 27.51
CA THR A 225 -16.00 19.85 26.05
C THR A 225 -14.57 19.56 25.57
N LEU A 226 -13.56 20.27 26.08
CA LEU A 226 -12.15 19.99 25.75
C LEU A 226 -11.75 18.56 26.14
N PHE A 227 -12.15 18.12 27.33
CA PHE A 227 -11.87 16.76 27.81
C PHE A 227 -12.55 15.70 26.92
N MET A 228 -13.83 15.91 26.59
CA MET A 228 -14.57 15.02 25.69
C MET A 228 -13.93 14.92 24.30
N LEU A 229 -13.51 16.04 23.71
CA LEU A 229 -12.79 16.08 22.42
C LEU A 229 -11.50 15.26 22.47
N PHE A 230 -10.69 15.42 23.51
CA PHE A 230 -9.42 14.69 23.65
C PHE A 230 -9.63 13.18 23.87
N MET A 231 -10.60 12.79 24.70
CA MET A 231 -10.97 11.38 24.91
C MET A 231 -11.45 10.72 23.63
N PHE A 232 -12.19 11.45 22.80
CA PHE A 232 -12.68 10.97 21.52
C PHE A 232 -11.53 10.73 20.53
N GLU A 233 -10.64 11.71 20.33
CA GLU A 233 -9.48 11.56 19.45
C GLU A 233 -8.55 10.41 19.90
N SER A 234 -8.37 10.25 21.21
CA SER A 234 -7.64 9.12 21.78
C SER A 234 -8.27 7.77 21.41
N THR A 235 -9.60 7.68 21.47
CA THR A 235 -10.34 6.47 21.08
C THR A 235 -10.22 6.17 19.59
N MET A 236 -10.33 7.19 18.74
CA MET A 236 -10.11 7.06 17.28
C MET A 236 -8.69 6.61 16.95
N ALA A 237 -7.68 7.25 17.55
CA ALA A 237 -6.27 6.88 17.37
C ALA A 237 -6.02 5.43 17.82
N LYS A 238 -6.60 5.01 18.95
CA LYS A 238 -6.50 3.63 19.43
C LYS A 238 -7.16 2.63 18.49
N SER A 239 -8.35 2.96 17.95
CA SER A 239 -9.04 2.13 16.97
C SER A 239 -8.22 1.96 15.68
N ARG A 240 -7.68 3.06 15.14
CA ARG A 240 -6.78 3.04 13.96
C ARG A 240 -5.52 2.22 14.22
N LEU A 241 -4.92 2.34 15.41
CA LEU A 241 -3.75 1.54 15.80
C LEU A 241 -4.06 0.04 15.84
N LYS A 242 -5.24 -0.34 16.36
CA LYS A 242 -5.69 -1.74 16.37
C LYS A 242 -5.82 -2.29 14.96
N THR A 243 -6.47 -1.56 14.05
CA THR A 243 -6.60 -1.94 12.63
C THR A 243 -5.24 -2.10 11.95
N LEU A 244 -4.31 -1.17 12.15
CA LEU A 244 -2.93 -1.28 11.61
C LEU A 244 -2.17 -2.47 12.19
N THR A 245 -2.45 -2.87 13.43
CA THR A 245 -1.83 -4.02 14.07
C THR A 245 -2.35 -5.34 13.49
N GLU A 246 -3.65 -5.41 13.18
CA GLU A 246 -4.27 -6.57 12.52
C GLU A 246 -3.72 -6.78 11.11
N LEU A 247 -3.53 -5.71 10.32
CA LEU A 247 -2.94 -5.80 8.98
C LEU A 247 -1.50 -6.36 8.98
N ARG A 248 -0.77 -6.25 10.10
CA ARG A 248 0.58 -6.83 10.26
C ARG A 248 0.56 -8.36 10.42
N ARG A 249 -0.58 -8.99 10.75
CA ARG A 249 -0.65 -10.45 10.85
C ARG A 249 -0.31 -11.12 9.50
N VAL A 250 -0.47 -10.41 8.40
CA VAL A 250 0.03 -10.82 7.09
C VAL A 250 1.55 -10.62 7.05
N LYS A 251 2.31 -11.70 7.27
CA LYS A 251 3.78 -11.71 7.20
C LYS A 251 4.25 -12.56 6.04
N VAL A 252 5.46 -12.27 5.56
CA VAL A 252 6.20 -13.22 4.71
C VAL A 252 6.43 -14.48 5.55
N ASP A 253 6.12 -15.62 4.98
CA ASP A 253 6.42 -16.90 5.62
C ASP A 253 7.94 -17.07 5.76
N SER A 254 8.41 -17.23 7.01
CA SER A 254 9.82 -17.40 7.36
C SER A 254 10.33 -18.82 7.10
N GLN A 255 9.75 -19.52 6.13
CA GLN A 255 10.14 -20.90 5.83
C GLN A 255 11.62 -21.00 5.45
N ILE A 256 12.28 -22.05 5.94
CA ILE A 256 13.68 -22.34 5.61
C ILE A 256 13.71 -23.08 4.28
N LEU A 257 14.46 -22.55 3.32
CA LEU A 257 14.59 -23.06 1.97
C LEU A 257 16.05 -23.41 1.67
N MET A 258 16.24 -24.35 0.74
CA MET A 258 17.55 -24.65 0.19
C MET A 258 17.86 -23.63 -0.89
N VAL A 259 18.94 -22.88 -0.72
CA VAL A 259 19.39 -21.83 -1.66
C VAL A 259 20.78 -22.20 -2.16
N TYR A 260 21.00 -22.08 -3.46
CA TYR A 260 22.28 -22.35 -4.09
C TYR A 260 23.11 -21.06 -4.16
N ARG A 261 24.11 -20.95 -3.28
CA ARG A 261 25.05 -19.80 -3.16
C ARG A 261 26.49 -20.31 -3.08
N CYS A 262 27.43 -19.56 -3.66
CA CYS A 262 28.86 -19.93 -3.66
C CYS A 262 29.14 -21.37 -4.14
N GLY A 263 28.34 -21.87 -5.09
CA GLY A 263 28.46 -23.21 -5.66
C GLY A 263 27.98 -24.34 -4.73
N LYS A 264 27.35 -24.04 -3.59
CA LYS A 264 26.87 -25.02 -2.60
C LYS A 264 25.42 -24.74 -2.20
N TRP A 265 24.73 -25.79 -1.75
CA TRP A 265 23.39 -25.68 -1.19
C TRP A 265 23.46 -25.28 0.28
N VAL A 266 22.79 -24.18 0.63
CA VAL A 266 22.75 -23.61 1.98
C VAL A 266 21.30 -23.43 2.42
N LYS A 267 20.99 -23.75 3.68
CA LYS A 267 19.67 -23.50 4.27
C LYS A 267 19.56 -22.03 4.69
N LEU A 268 18.59 -21.31 4.15
CA LEU A 268 18.33 -19.91 4.50
C LEU A 268 16.85 -19.67 4.75
N PRO A 269 16.49 -18.77 5.68
CA PRO A 269 15.10 -18.36 5.85
C PRO A 269 14.63 -17.56 4.64
N GLY A 270 13.34 -17.64 4.33
CA GLY A 270 12.69 -16.88 3.26
C GLY A 270 12.89 -15.36 3.34
N THR A 271 13.22 -14.84 4.52
CA THR A 271 13.52 -13.42 4.78
C THR A 271 14.85 -12.95 4.21
N ASP A 272 15.79 -13.86 4.00
CA ASP A 272 17.16 -13.54 3.55
C ASP A 272 17.35 -13.84 2.04
N LEU A 273 16.26 -14.17 1.35
CA LEU A 273 16.23 -14.34 -0.09
C LEU A 273 16.46 -13.00 -0.80
N LEU A 274 17.28 -13.05 -1.84
CA LEU A 274 17.63 -11.92 -2.68
C LEU A 274 17.25 -12.23 -4.13
N PRO A 275 16.91 -11.20 -4.94
CA PRO A 275 16.72 -11.40 -6.37
C PRO A 275 17.95 -12.03 -7.03
N GLY A 276 17.73 -13.01 -7.90
CA GLY A 276 18.76 -13.80 -8.57
C GLY A 276 19.22 -15.04 -7.80
N ASP A 277 18.81 -15.24 -6.54
CA ASP A 277 19.05 -16.50 -5.85
C ASP A 277 18.36 -17.66 -6.57
N VAL A 278 19.05 -18.80 -6.65
CA VAL A 278 18.49 -20.07 -7.11
C VAL A 278 18.07 -20.86 -5.89
N VAL A 279 16.81 -21.27 -5.83
CA VAL A 279 16.20 -21.94 -4.68
C VAL A 279 15.58 -23.26 -5.09
N SER A 280 15.55 -24.21 -4.17
CA SER A 280 14.65 -25.36 -4.26
C SER A 280 13.37 -25.04 -3.52
N ILE A 281 12.24 -25.12 -4.21
CA ILE A 281 10.92 -24.89 -3.65
C ILE A 281 10.05 -26.12 -3.91
N GLY A 282 9.54 -26.70 -2.84
CA GLY A 282 8.63 -27.83 -2.88
C GLY A 282 7.49 -27.64 -1.89
N ARG A 283 6.63 -28.65 -1.80
CA ARG A 283 5.61 -28.69 -0.76
C ARG A 283 6.29 -28.88 0.59
N SER A 284 6.14 -27.90 1.48
CA SER A 284 6.63 -27.98 2.86
C SER A 284 5.46 -27.84 3.81
N THR A 285 5.22 -28.87 4.63
CA THR A 285 4.29 -28.82 5.74
C THR A 285 4.99 -28.23 6.97
N GLY A 286 4.34 -27.27 7.63
CA GLY A 286 4.80 -26.77 8.93
C GLY A 286 4.62 -27.80 10.04
N GLN A 287 5.24 -27.56 11.19
CA GLN A 287 5.05 -28.41 12.39
C GLN A 287 3.59 -28.47 12.86
N ASN A 288 2.76 -27.49 12.46
CA ASN A 288 1.34 -27.41 12.79
C ASN A 288 0.42 -28.04 11.72
N GLY A 289 0.97 -28.73 10.71
CA GLY A 289 0.18 -29.31 9.61
C GLY A 289 -0.34 -28.30 8.58
N GLU A 290 0.02 -27.01 8.71
CA GLU A 290 -0.33 -25.99 7.72
C GLU A 290 0.69 -25.96 6.56
N ASP A 291 0.19 -25.92 5.32
CA ASP A 291 1.02 -25.74 4.13
C ASP A 291 1.65 -24.35 4.13
N LYS A 292 2.98 -24.31 3.98
CA LYS A 292 3.75 -23.07 3.90
C LYS A 292 3.54 -22.38 2.57
N SER A 293 3.58 -21.05 2.60
CA SER A 293 3.40 -20.22 1.40
C SER A 293 4.74 -19.87 0.74
N VAL A 294 4.73 -19.68 -0.58
CA VAL A 294 5.91 -19.25 -1.34
C VAL A 294 6.33 -17.85 -0.85
N PRO A 295 7.60 -17.61 -0.46
CA PRO A 295 8.00 -16.38 0.24
C PRO A 295 8.27 -15.18 -0.69
N ALA A 296 8.43 -15.41 -1.99
CA ALA A 296 8.86 -14.42 -2.96
C ALA A 296 8.31 -14.76 -4.36
N ASP A 297 8.35 -13.81 -5.31
CA ASP A 297 8.00 -14.15 -6.69
C ASP A 297 9.20 -14.85 -7.35
N MET A 298 8.99 -16.04 -7.90
CA MET A 298 10.04 -16.92 -8.43
C MET A 298 9.70 -17.45 -9.82
N LEU A 299 10.71 -17.68 -10.65
CA LEU A 299 10.60 -18.29 -11.97
C LEU A 299 11.04 -19.75 -11.91
N ILE A 300 10.22 -20.69 -12.37
CA ILE A 300 10.57 -22.12 -12.36
C ILE A 300 11.60 -22.40 -13.46
N LEU A 301 12.79 -22.86 -13.07
CA LEU A 301 13.84 -23.31 -13.97
C LEU A 301 13.66 -24.77 -14.35
N ALA A 302 13.33 -25.64 -13.39
CA ALA A 302 13.18 -27.07 -13.61
C ALA A 302 12.09 -27.66 -12.71
N GLY A 303 11.31 -28.60 -13.24
CA GLY A 303 10.15 -29.20 -12.58
C GLY A 303 8.83 -28.52 -12.91
N SER A 304 7.75 -29.04 -12.33
CA SER A 304 6.41 -28.48 -12.40
C SER A 304 5.77 -28.42 -11.02
N ALA A 305 4.88 -27.45 -10.81
CA ALA A 305 4.20 -27.26 -9.54
C ALA A 305 2.74 -26.89 -9.75
N ILE A 306 1.87 -27.36 -8.87
CA ILE A 306 0.47 -26.97 -8.85
C ILE A 306 0.26 -26.05 -7.66
N VAL A 307 -0.22 -24.83 -7.91
CA VAL A 307 -0.33 -23.79 -6.90
C VAL A 307 -1.74 -23.27 -6.74
N ASN A 308 -2.08 -22.91 -5.51
CA ASN A 308 -3.30 -22.17 -5.20
C ASN A 308 -2.99 -20.66 -5.11
N GLU A 309 -3.58 -19.87 -6.00
CA GLU A 309 -3.41 -18.41 -6.09
C GLU A 309 -4.51 -17.59 -5.39
N ALA A 310 -5.40 -18.21 -4.61
CA ALA A 310 -6.58 -17.55 -4.03
C ALA A 310 -6.27 -16.26 -3.24
N ILE A 311 -5.10 -16.15 -2.60
CA ILE A 311 -4.71 -14.93 -1.86
C ILE A 311 -4.48 -13.73 -2.80
N LEU A 312 -4.14 -13.98 -4.07
CA LEU A 312 -3.82 -12.95 -5.06
C LEU A 312 -4.96 -12.71 -6.05
N THR A 313 -5.60 -13.77 -6.54
CA THR A 313 -6.68 -13.70 -7.53
C THR A 313 -8.06 -13.68 -6.90
N GLY A 314 -8.21 -14.21 -5.68
CA GLY A 314 -9.51 -14.51 -5.08
C GLY A 314 -10.11 -15.84 -5.56
N GLU A 315 -9.54 -16.44 -6.60
CA GLU A 315 -10.02 -17.68 -7.21
C GLU A 315 -9.36 -18.90 -6.54
N SER A 316 -10.16 -19.89 -6.16
CA SER A 316 -9.66 -21.11 -5.49
C SER A 316 -9.25 -22.23 -6.46
N THR A 317 -9.25 -21.96 -7.76
CA THR A 317 -8.85 -22.95 -8.79
C THR A 317 -7.33 -23.15 -8.76
N PRO A 318 -6.85 -24.40 -8.65
CA PRO A 318 -5.42 -24.68 -8.69
C PRO A 318 -4.86 -24.39 -10.08
N GLN A 319 -3.73 -23.72 -10.13
CA GLN A 319 -3.04 -23.33 -11.36
C GLN A 319 -1.81 -24.21 -11.57
N TRP A 320 -1.71 -24.79 -12.77
CA TRP A 320 -0.56 -25.61 -13.15
C TRP A 320 0.60 -24.73 -13.62
N LYS A 321 1.79 -24.95 -13.06
CA LYS A 321 3.01 -24.19 -13.36
C LYS A 321 4.10 -25.10 -13.92
N VAL A 322 4.75 -24.65 -14.98
CA VAL A 322 5.77 -25.42 -15.72
C VAL A 322 7.09 -24.67 -15.80
N SER A 323 8.18 -25.41 -15.93
CA SER A 323 9.50 -24.84 -16.14
C SER A 323 9.61 -24.08 -17.47
N ILE A 324 10.61 -23.19 -17.54
CA ILE A 324 10.98 -22.51 -18.79
C ILE A 324 11.87 -23.35 -19.71
N MET A 325 12.17 -24.60 -19.34
CA MET A 325 13.00 -25.49 -20.17
C MET A 325 12.31 -25.76 -21.51
N GLY A 326 13.07 -25.63 -22.61
CA GLY A 326 12.56 -25.76 -23.97
C GLY A 326 12.09 -24.46 -24.63
N ARG A 327 12.06 -23.34 -23.90
CA ARG A 327 11.83 -22.00 -24.49
C ARG A 327 13.08 -21.49 -25.23
N GLY A 328 12.86 -20.60 -26.21
CA GLY A 328 13.95 -19.97 -26.95
C GLY A 328 14.83 -19.08 -26.06
N ASN A 329 16.14 -19.23 -26.14
CA ASN A 329 17.08 -18.53 -25.25
C ASN A 329 17.07 -17.00 -25.37
N GLU A 330 16.67 -16.46 -26.52
CA GLU A 330 16.65 -15.01 -26.80
C GLU A 330 15.36 -14.31 -26.37
N GLU A 331 14.32 -15.07 -26.04
CA GLU A 331 13.04 -14.49 -25.62
C GLU A 331 13.17 -13.86 -24.22
N LYS A 332 12.59 -12.66 -24.07
CA LYS A 332 12.58 -11.91 -22.81
C LYS A 332 11.37 -12.29 -21.97
N LEU A 333 11.63 -12.54 -20.68
CA LEU A 333 10.58 -12.81 -19.71
C LEU A 333 9.61 -11.63 -19.61
N SER A 334 8.31 -11.91 -19.73
CA SER A 334 7.24 -10.98 -19.45
C SER A 334 6.23 -11.61 -18.50
N ILE A 335 6.21 -11.15 -17.25
CA ILE A 335 5.35 -11.69 -16.17
C ILE A 335 3.86 -11.77 -16.57
N ARG A 336 3.38 -10.89 -17.47
CA ARG A 336 2.00 -10.92 -17.94
C ARG A 336 1.70 -12.07 -18.91
N ARG A 337 2.66 -12.41 -19.78
CA ARG A 337 2.52 -13.50 -20.76
C ARG A 337 2.90 -14.85 -20.16
N ASP A 338 3.97 -14.85 -19.35
CA ASP A 338 4.61 -16.06 -18.83
C ASP A 338 4.12 -16.40 -17.42
N LYS A 339 2.84 -16.11 -17.11
CA LYS A 339 2.25 -16.34 -15.78
C LYS A 339 2.33 -17.83 -15.39
N SER A 340 2.24 -18.75 -16.35
CA SER A 340 2.36 -20.20 -16.12
C SER A 340 3.75 -20.65 -15.66
N HIS A 341 4.79 -19.82 -15.82
CA HIS A 341 6.16 -20.15 -15.41
C HIS A 341 6.57 -19.52 -14.07
N VAL A 342 5.72 -18.64 -13.53
CA VAL A 342 6.02 -17.83 -12.33
C VAL A 342 5.18 -18.30 -11.14
N LEU A 343 5.88 -18.58 -10.04
CA LEU A 343 5.32 -18.78 -8.70
C LEU A 343 5.26 -17.42 -8.00
N PHE A 344 4.08 -17.03 -7.50
CA PHE A 344 3.92 -15.75 -6.84
C PHE A 344 4.05 -15.88 -5.32
N GLY A 345 4.60 -14.86 -4.66
CA GLY A 345 4.67 -14.81 -3.20
C GLY A 345 3.27 -14.86 -2.57
N GLY A 346 3.14 -15.61 -1.48
CA GLY A 346 1.89 -15.84 -0.76
C GLY A 346 1.03 -16.98 -1.32
N THR A 347 1.37 -17.55 -2.48
CA THR A 347 0.67 -18.73 -3.03
C THR A 347 1.06 -20.00 -2.28
N LYS A 348 0.18 -21.01 -2.29
CA LYS A 348 0.44 -22.31 -1.66
C LYS A 348 0.73 -23.37 -2.72
N ILE A 349 1.78 -24.17 -2.53
CA ILE A 349 2.11 -25.29 -3.43
C ILE A 349 1.39 -26.54 -2.94
N LEU A 350 0.47 -27.05 -3.76
CA LEU A 350 -0.31 -28.26 -3.48
C LEU A 350 0.47 -29.53 -3.86
N GLN A 351 1.13 -29.49 -5.01
CA GLN A 351 1.94 -30.58 -5.54
C GLN A 351 3.15 -30.01 -6.28
N HIS A 352 4.24 -30.78 -6.28
CA HIS A 352 5.42 -30.49 -7.08
C HIS A 352 5.98 -31.79 -7.67
N THR A 353 6.53 -31.69 -8.87
CA THR A 353 7.21 -32.78 -9.56
C THR A 353 8.62 -32.31 -9.89
N PRO A 354 9.67 -32.96 -9.34
CA PRO A 354 11.04 -32.59 -9.66
C PRO A 354 11.41 -33.02 -11.08
N ASP A 355 12.23 -32.19 -11.72
CA ASP A 355 12.91 -32.54 -12.97
C ASP A 355 14.41 -32.70 -12.70
N LYS A 356 14.97 -33.86 -13.05
CA LYS A 356 16.37 -34.23 -12.80
C LYS A 356 17.30 -33.94 -14.00
N THR A 357 16.76 -33.44 -15.11
CA THR A 357 17.51 -33.18 -16.34
C THR A 357 18.38 -31.92 -16.26
N PHE A 358 18.08 -31.01 -15.33
CA PHE A 358 18.82 -29.76 -15.17
C PHE A 358 20.21 -29.98 -14.51
N PRO A 359 21.26 -29.20 -14.87
CA PRO A 359 22.61 -29.40 -14.34
C PRO A 359 22.72 -29.31 -12.80
N ILE A 360 21.89 -28.48 -12.18
CA ILE A 360 21.82 -28.30 -10.73
C ILE A 360 20.72 -29.20 -10.16
N LYS A 361 21.11 -30.22 -9.39
CA LYS A 361 20.17 -31.13 -8.72
C LYS A 361 19.77 -30.59 -7.35
N THR A 362 18.47 -30.58 -7.08
CA THR A 362 17.89 -30.19 -5.80
C THR A 362 18.06 -31.32 -4.77
N PRO A 363 18.50 -31.03 -3.53
CA PRO A 363 18.76 -32.06 -2.52
C PRO A 363 17.48 -32.62 -1.87
N ASP A 364 16.39 -31.86 -1.93
CA ASP A 364 15.09 -32.12 -1.31
C ASP A 364 14.03 -32.58 -2.32
N GLY A 365 14.38 -32.74 -3.60
CA GLY A 365 13.42 -33.08 -4.65
C GLY A 365 12.39 -31.99 -4.94
N GLY A 366 12.65 -30.75 -4.53
CA GLY A 366 11.83 -29.59 -4.89
C GLY A 366 12.04 -29.16 -6.34
N CYS A 367 11.17 -28.28 -6.83
CA CYS A 367 11.34 -27.58 -8.09
C CYS A 367 12.46 -26.54 -7.97
N LEU A 368 13.31 -26.47 -9.00
CA LEU A 368 14.36 -25.45 -9.04
C LEU A 368 13.75 -24.15 -9.56
N ALA A 369 13.95 -23.04 -8.83
CA ALA A 369 13.42 -21.74 -9.20
C ALA A 369 14.41 -20.61 -8.95
N VAL A 370 14.30 -19.51 -9.70
CA VAL A 370 15.07 -18.27 -9.48
C VAL A 370 14.18 -17.20 -8.89
N VAL A 371 14.65 -16.52 -7.84
CA VAL A 371 13.95 -15.40 -7.22
C VAL A 371 13.97 -14.19 -8.14
N LEU A 372 12.79 -13.71 -8.54
CA LEU A 372 12.62 -12.53 -9.40
C LEU A 372 12.49 -11.25 -8.57
N ARG A 373 11.61 -11.28 -7.56
CA ARG A 373 11.28 -10.11 -6.72
C ARG A 373 11.11 -10.53 -5.27
N THR A 374 11.47 -9.62 -4.38
CA THR A 374 11.38 -9.79 -2.93
C THR A 374 10.68 -8.58 -2.29
N GLY A 375 10.18 -8.77 -1.06
CA GLY A 375 9.57 -7.74 -0.24
C GLY A 375 8.36 -7.06 -0.89
N PHE A 376 8.22 -5.75 -0.67
CA PHE A 376 7.10 -4.95 -1.18
C PHE A 376 7.00 -4.86 -2.71
N GLU A 377 7.96 -5.44 -3.45
CA GLU A 377 7.93 -5.45 -4.91
C GLU A 377 7.32 -6.74 -5.49
N THR A 378 7.11 -7.78 -4.68
CA THR A 378 6.35 -8.97 -5.10
C THR A 378 4.89 -8.63 -5.42
N SER A 379 4.18 -9.53 -6.10
CA SER A 379 2.75 -9.36 -6.37
C SER A 379 1.94 -9.15 -5.07
N GLN A 380 2.17 -9.98 -4.05
CA GLN A 380 1.56 -9.82 -2.73
C GLN A 380 1.99 -8.52 -2.03
N GLY A 381 3.30 -8.24 -2.03
CA GLY A 381 3.85 -7.05 -1.39
C GLY A 381 3.33 -5.76 -2.01
N LYS A 382 3.09 -5.76 -3.33
CA LYS A 382 2.48 -4.64 -4.04
C LYS A 382 1.03 -4.41 -3.60
N LEU A 383 0.23 -5.46 -3.43
CA LEU A 383 -1.13 -5.35 -2.90
C LEU A 383 -1.12 -4.78 -1.48
N MET A 384 -0.28 -5.31 -0.60
CA MET A 384 -0.14 -4.81 0.77
C MET A 384 0.32 -3.35 0.81
N ARG A 385 1.30 -2.97 -0.01
CA ARG A 385 1.76 -1.58 -0.13
C ARG A 385 0.63 -0.66 -0.58
N THR A 386 -0.17 -1.08 -1.56
CA THR A 386 -1.34 -0.31 -1.98
C THR A 386 -2.28 -0.12 -0.79
N ILE A 387 -2.72 -1.18 -0.11
CA ILE A 387 -3.61 -1.07 1.07
C ILE A 387 -3.06 -0.10 2.15
N ILE A 388 -1.76 -0.18 2.45
CA ILE A 388 -1.13 0.64 3.49
C ILE A 388 -1.01 2.12 3.07
N PHE A 389 -0.76 2.41 1.79
CA PHE A 389 -0.44 3.76 1.31
C PHE A 389 -1.46 4.38 0.34
N SER A 390 -2.54 3.67 -0.02
CA SER A 390 -3.72 4.13 -0.79
C SER A 390 -4.91 4.46 0.10
N THR A 391 -4.83 4.13 1.39
CA THR A 391 -5.75 4.62 2.43
C THR A 391 -5.48 6.11 2.69
N GLU A 392 -5.68 6.93 1.67
CA GLU A 392 -5.89 8.35 1.91
C GLU A 392 -7.12 8.47 2.82
N ARG A 393 -6.98 9.30 3.85
CA ARG A 393 -8.15 9.91 4.46
C ARG A 393 -8.82 10.65 3.31
N VAL A 394 -9.91 10.10 2.78
CA VAL A 394 -10.86 10.94 2.07
C VAL A 394 -11.42 11.83 3.16
N THR A 395 -10.71 12.94 3.44
CA THR A 395 -11.36 14.10 3.99
C THR A 395 -12.54 14.34 3.07
N ALA A 396 -13.73 14.40 3.64
CA ALA A 396 -14.94 14.87 2.95
C ALA A 396 -14.79 16.35 2.58
N ASN A 397 -13.70 16.70 1.90
CA ASN A 397 -13.46 17.96 1.25
C ASN A 397 -14.06 17.88 -0.15
N SER A 398 -15.33 17.45 -0.21
CA SER A 398 -16.11 17.60 -1.42
C SER A 398 -16.36 19.09 -1.60
N TRP A 399 -16.37 19.54 -2.85
CA TRP A 399 -16.78 20.90 -3.21
C TRP A 399 -18.15 21.26 -2.58
N GLU A 400 -19.04 20.27 -2.46
CA GLU A 400 -20.35 20.36 -1.80
C GLU A 400 -20.22 20.77 -0.32
N SER A 401 -19.35 20.13 0.47
CA SER A 401 -19.12 20.48 1.88
C SER A 401 -18.52 21.87 2.03
N GLY A 402 -17.63 22.27 1.11
CA GLY A 402 -17.07 23.63 1.09
C GLY A 402 -18.14 24.71 0.85
N LEU A 403 -19.04 24.47 -0.11
CA LEU A 403 -20.18 25.37 -0.36
C LEU A 403 -21.14 25.44 0.82
N PHE A 404 -21.42 24.32 1.48
CA PHE A 404 -22.28 24.26 2.66
C PHE A 404 -21.69 25.05 3.84
N ILE A 405 -20.40 24.86 4.14
CA ILE A 405 -19.71 25.62 5.20
C ILE A 405 -19.70 27.12 4.84
N LEU A 406 -19.40 27.48 3.58
CA LEU A 406 -19.43 28.87 3.13
C LEU A 406 -20.80 29.50 3.34
N PHE A 407 -21.87 28.78 2.99
CA PHE A 407 -23.25 29.21 3.20
C PHE A 407 -23.53 29.49 4.69
N LEU A 408 -23.17 28.57 5.59
CA LEU A 408 -23.38 28.77 7.03
C LEU A 408 -22.56 29.95 7.59
N VAL A 409 -21.31 30.11 7.13
CA VAL A 409 -20.45 31.24 7.54
C VAL A 409 -21.05 32.58 7.12
N ILE A 410 -21.68 32.67 5.94
CA ILE A 410 -22.36 33.90 5.50
C ILE A 410 -23.50 34.25 6.47
N PHE A 411 -24.34 33.29 6.84
CA PHE A 411 -25.41 33.52 7.83
C PHE A 411 -24.85 33.91 9.20
N ALA A 412 -23.75 33.29 9.62
CA ALA A 412 -23.07 33.62 10.86
C ALA A 412 -22.56 35.06 10.89
N ILE A 413 -21.96 35.52 9.79
CA ILE A 413 -21.45 36.89 9.66
C ILE A 413 -22.61 37.89 9.69
N ILE A 414 -23.73 37.59 9.02
CA ILE A 414 -24.93 38.44 9.05
C ILE A 414 -25.49 38.51 10.47
N ALA A 415 -25.64 37.37 11.16
CA ALA A 415 -26.14 37.32 12.53
C ALA A 415 -25.20 38.03 13.51
N ALA A 416 -23.89 37.77 13.43
CA ALA A 416 -22.88 38.43 14.24
C ALA A 416 -22.84 39.95 13.98
N GLY A 417 -22.98 40.38 12.73
CA GLY A 417 -23.08 41.79 12.34
C GLY A 417 -24.33 42.47 12.87
N TYR A 418 -25.48 41.78 12.85
CA TYR A 418 -26.72 42.28 13.44
C TYR A 418 -26.59 42.43 14.97
N VAL A 419 -26.06 41.41 15.65
CA VAL A 419 -25.81 41.45 17.10
C VAL A 419 -24.82 42.54 17.46
N LEU A 420 -23.77 42.73 16.67
CA LEU A 420 -22.80 43.80 16.85
C LEU A 420 -23.47 45.17 16.72
N LYS A 421 -24.27 45.40 15.67
CA LYS A 421 -24.97 46.66 15.46
C LYS A 421 -25.92 46.98 16.62
N LYS A 422 -26.80 46.04 16.96
CA LYS A 422 -27.76 46.21 18.06
C LYS A 422 -27.09 46.33 19.42
N GLY A 423 -25.99 45.61 19.64
CA GLY A 423 -25.22 45.69 20.87
C GLY A 423 -24.44 47.00 21.04
N LEU A 424 -24.09 47.68 19.94
CA LEU A 424 -23.48 49.01 19.98
C LEU A 424 -24.51 50.13 20.20
N GLU A 425 -25.78 49.90 19.81
CA GLU A 425 -26.89 50.82 20.07
C GLU A 425 -27.27 50.87 21.57
N ASP A 426 -26.94 49.82 22.34
CA ASP A 426 -27.23 49.73 23.77
C ASP A 426 -26.00 50.14 24.62
N PRO A 427 -25.97 51.35 25.22
CA PRO A 427 -24.81 51.87 25.95
C PRO A 427 -24.53 51.14 27.27
N THR A 428 -25.45 50.29 27.74
CA THR A 428 -25.31 49.55 29.00
C THR A 428 -24.47 48.27 28.87
N ARG A 429 -24.23 47.81 27.63
CA ARG A 429 -23.56 46.54 27.36
C ARG A 429 -22.04 46.70 27.26
N SER A 430 -21.30 45.85 27.97
CA SER A 430 -19.84 45.84 27.84
C SER A 430 -19.39 45.40 26.44
N LYS A 431 -18.45 46.14 25.85
CA LYS A 431 -17.86 45.83 24.53
C LYS A 431 -17.18 44.46 24.52
N TYR A 432 -16.62 44.04 25.66
CA TYR A 432 -16.00 42.72 25.83
C TYR A 432 -17.01 41.57 25.67
N LYS A 433 -18.15 41.62 26.40
CA LYS A 433 -19.22 40.60 26.25
C LYS A 433 -19.81 40.60 24.86
N LEU A 434 -19.89 41.77 24.19
CA LEU A 434 -20.37 41.87 22.82
C LEU A 434 -19.43 41.18 21.83
N LEU A 435 -18.12 41.41 21.95
CA LEU A 435 -17.10 40.76 21.11
C LEU A 435 -17.12 39.24 21.31
N LEU A 436 -17.19 38.77 22.56
CA LEU A 436 -17.34 37.36 22.86
C LEU A 436 -18.62 36.78 22.24
N SER A 437 -19.76 37.45 22.36
CA SER A 437 -21.02 37.00 21.76
C SER A 437 -20.93 36.85 20.24
N CYS A 438 -20.33 37.81 19.55
CA CYS A 438 -20.10 37.74 18.10
C CYS A 438 -19.14 36.61 17.73
N SER A 439 -18.08 36.42 18.51
CA SER A 439 -17.12 35.33 18.30
C SER A 439 -17.77 33.96 18.52
N LEU A 440 -18.59 33.82 19.57
CA LEU A 440 -19.36 32.61 19.87
C LEU A 440 -20.24 32.20 18.69
N ILE A 441 -21.02 33.14 18.14
CA ILE A 441 -21.90 32.91 16.97
C ILE A 441 -21.11 32.37 15.78
N ILE A 442 -19.92 32.93 15.51
CA ILE A 442 -19.08 32.48 14.37
C ILE A 442 -18.50 31.09 14.65
N THR A 443 -18.05 30.83 15.89
CA THR A 443 -17.45 29.54 16.26
C THR A 443 -18.46 28.40 16.37
N SER A 444 -19.73 28.67 16.72
CA SER A 444 -20.78 27.66 16.86
C SER A 444 -21.31 27.11 15.53
N VAL A 445 -20.92 27.72 14.41
CA VAL A 445 -21.40 27.37 13.06
C VAL A 445 -20.87 26.03 12.58
N ILE A 446 -19.71 25.63 13.07
CA ILE A 446 -19.07 24.37 12.70
C ILE A 446 -19.27 23.42 13.88
N PRO A 447 -20.26 22.52 13.83
CA PRO A 447 -20.47 21.54 14.87
C PRO A 447 -19.20 20.72 15.06
N PRO A 448 -18.66 20.63 16.27
CA PRO A 448 -17.50 19.79 16.52
C PRO A 448 -17.78 18.30 16.25
N GLU A 449 -19.05 17.90 16.21
CA GLU A 449 -19.50 16.53 16.01
C GLU A 449 -19.45 16.06 14.54
N LEU A 450 -19.30 16.95 13.56
CA LEU A 450 -19.45 16.61 12.14
C LEU A 450 -18.49 15.52 11.64
N PRO A 451 -17.16 15.61 11.83
CA PRO A 451 -16.26 14.53 11.39
C PRO A 451 -16.44 13.23 12.18
N MET A 452 -16.90 13.35 13.43
CA MET A 452 -17.22 12.21 14.28
C MET A 452 -18.42 11.43 13.72
N GLU A 453 -19.51 12.14 13.37
CA GLU A 453 -20.70 11.52 12.79
C GLU A 453 -20.34 10.73 11.52
N LEU A 454 -19.52 11.32 10.65
CA LEU A 454 -19.03 10.65 9.45
C LEU A 454 -18.23 9.39 9.77
N SER A 455 -17.31 9.43 10.75
CA SER A 455 -16.52 8.26 11.11
C SER A 455 -17.36 7.15 11.74
N ILE A 456 -18.35 7.49 12.57
CA ILE A 456 -19.26 6.51 13.20
C ILE A 456 -20.15 5.88 12.13
N ALA A 457 -20.68 6.68 11.21
CA ALA A 457 -21.48 6.20 10.09
C ALA A 457 -20.69 5.19 9.25
N VAL A 458 -19.46 5.53 8.83
CA VAL A 458 -18.59 4.63 8.05
C VAL A 458 -18.26 3.34 8.82
N ASN A 459 -17.94 3.42 10.11
CA ASN A 459 -17.66 2.23 10.92
C ASN A 459 -18.88 1.33 11.08
N THR A 460 -20.07 1.93 11.25
CA THR A 460 -21.33 1.18 11.34
C THR A 460 -21.64 0.49 10.02
N SER A 461 -21.45 1.17 8.88
CA SER A 461 -21.57 0.58 7.55
C SER A 461 -20.57 -0.56 7.33
N LEU A 462 -19.32 -0.42 7.80
CA LEU A 462 -18.30 -1.46 7.72
C LEU A 462 -18.72 -2.71 8.49
N ILE A 463 -19.23 -2.55 9.73
CA ILE A 463 -19.74 -3.68 10.53
C ILE A 463 -20.93 -4.35 9.83
N ALA A 464 -21.85 -3.56 9.27
CA ALA A 464 -23.01 -4.09 8.54
C ALA A 464 -22.59 -4.88 7.28
N LEU A 465 -21.59 -4.39 6.54
CA LEU A 465 -21.04 -5.06 5.36
C LEU A 465 -20.27 -6.34 5.74
N ALA A 466 -19.48 -6.28 6.82
CA ALA A 466 -18.74 -7.44 7.31
C ALA A 466 -19.68 -8.57 7.76
N ARG A 467 -20.84 -8.25 8.38
CA ARG A 467 -21.89 -9.23 8.70
C ARG A 467 -22.47 -9.92 7.46
N ARG A 468 -22.38 -9.29 6.28
CA ARG A 468 -22.80 -9.86 4.99
C ARG A 468 -21.63 -10.52 4.24
N GLY A 469 -20.47 -10.70 4.88
CA GLY A 469 -19.28 -11.27 4.24
C GLY A 469 -18.55 -10.33 3.27
N ILE A 470 -18.92 -9.04 3.22
CA ILE A 470 -18.29 -8.04 2.36
C ILE A 470 -17.23 -7.30 3.17
N PHE A 471 -15.96 -7.53 2.84
CA PHE A 471 -14.83 -6.91 3.52
C PHE A 471 -14.30 -5.73 2.71
N CYS A 472 -14.45 -4.52 3.23
CA CYS A 472 -13.97 -3.31 2.57
C CYS A 472 -12.50 -3.05 2.90
N THR A 473 -11.68 -2.85 1.88
CA THR A 473 -10.25 -2.46 2.02
C THR A 473 -10.08 -0.95 2.22
N GLU A 474 -10.98 -0.13 1.64
CA GLU A 474 -10.95 1.33 1.73
C GLU A 474 -12.31 1.85 2.25
N PRO A 475 -12.51 2.00 3.58
CA PRO A 475 -13.81 2.32 4.18
C PRO A 475 -14.44 3.65 3.70
N PHE A 476 -13.59 4.66 3.44
CA PHE A 476 -14.06 5.96 2.97
C PHE A 476 -14.58 5.94 1.53
N ARG A 477 -14.45 4.82 0.81
CA ARG A 477 -15.08 4.63 -0.51
C ARG A 477 -16.52 4.16 -0.43
N ILE A 478 -17.00 3.71 0.74
CA ILE A 478 -18.37 3.21 0.90
C ILE A 478 -19.43 4.21 0.39
N PRO A 479 -19.36 5.52 0.71
CA PRO A 479 -20.34 6.48 0.19
C PRO A 479 -20.32 6.65 -1.34
N PHE A 480 -19.17 6.43 -1.98
CA PHE A 480 -19.05 6.52 -3.43
C PHE A 480 -19.75 5.38 -4.15
N ALA A 481 -19.91 4.23 -3.51
CA ALA A 481 -20.69 3.11 -4.06
C ALA A 481 -22.15 3.50 -4.34
N GLY A 482 -22.69 4.49 -3.62
CA GLY A 482 -24.03 5.06 -3.88
C GLY A 482 -24.09 6.05 -5.04
N LYS A 483 -22.94 6.55 -5.54
CA LYS A 483 -22.84 7.49 -6.66
C LYS A 483 -22.33 6.82 -7.95
N VAL A 484 -22.45 5.49 -8.07
CA VAL A 484 -21.95 4.75 -9.23
C VAL A 484 -22.95 4.83 -10.37
N ASP A 485 -22.53 5.36 -11.52
CA ASP A 485 -23.36 5.43 -12.74
C ASP A 485 -23.15 4.23 -13.68
N ILE A 486 -21.96 3.63 -13.65
CA ILE A 486 -21.56 2.54 -14.56
C ILE A 486 -21.02 1.37 -13.74
N CYS A 487 -21.68 0.22 -13.84
CA CYS A 487 -21.24 -1.03 -13.25
C CYS A 487 -20.60 -1.92 -14.32
N CYS A 488 -19.27 -2.03 -14.29
CA CYS A 488 -18.55 -2.99 -15.11
C CYS A 488 -18.48 -4.34 -14.41
N PHE A 489 -18.94 -5.40 -15.07
CA PHE A 489 -18.83 -6.76 -14.58
C PHE A 489 -17.76 -7.50 -15.37
N ASP A 490 -16.89 -8.22 -14.67
CA ASP A 490 -16.07 -9.25 -15.32
C ASP A 490 -16.94 -10.47 -15.61
N LYS A 491 -16.59 -11.27 -16.61
CA LYS A 491 -17.37 -12.47 -16.96
C LYS A 491 -16.98 -13.63 -16.06
N THR A 492 -15.73 -14.07 -16.18
CA THR A 492 -15.21 -15.26 -15.49
C THR A 492 -15.00 -14.94 -14.01
N GLY A 493 -15.40 -15.86 -13.12
CA GLY A 493 -15.31 -15.68 -11.67
C GLY A 493 -16.26 -14.64 -11.06
N THR A 494 -17.09 -13.97 -11.86
CA THR A 494 -18.07 -12.96 -11.40
C THR A 494 -19.48 -13.26 -11.90
N LEU A 495 -19.70 -13.27 -13.22
CA LEU A 495 -21.01 -13.62 -13.79
C LEU A 495 -21.16 -15.13 -13.97
N THR A 496 -20.06 -15.81 -14.30
CA THR A 496 -20.01 -17.28 -14.42
C THR A 496 -19.20 -17.86 -13.27
N SER A 497 -19.54 -19.07 -12.84
CA SER A 497 -18.66 -19.86 -11.97
C SER A 497 -17.32 -20.13 -12.64
N ASP A 498 -16.27 -20.28 -11.85
CA ASP A 498 -14.97 -20.77 -12.34
C ASP A 498 -14.97 -22.29 -12.57
N ASP A 499 -15.96 -22.97 -11.99
CA ASP A 499 -16.16 -24.39 -12.20
C ASP A 499 -16.72 -24.64 -13.61
N MET A 500 -15.99 -25.45 -14.35
CA MET A 500 -16.45 -25.98 -15.63
C MET A 500 -17.49 -27.07 -15.35
N GLU A 501 -18.61 -27.02 -16.07
CA GLU A 501 -19.66 -28.06 -16.03
C GLU A 501 -19.72 -28.77 -17.37
N PHE A 502 -19.88 -30.09 -17.33
CA PHE A 502 -20.03 -30.89 -18.53
C PHE A 502 -21.46 -30.75 -19.07
N SER A 503 -21.60 -30.17 -20.26
CA SER A 503 -22.92 -29.96 -20.88
C SER A 503 -23.39 -31.14 -21.74
N GLY A 504 -22.51 -31.99 -22.23
CA GLY A 504 -22.86 -33.12 -23.09
C GLY A 504 -21.83 -33.43 -24.17
N VAL A 505 -22.07 -34.50 -24.94
CA VAL A 505 -21.25 -34.87 -26.11
C VAL A 505 -22.03 -34.52 -27.38
N GLY A 506 -21.41 -33.73 -28.26
CA GLY A 506 -21.96 -33.40 -29.59
C GLY A 506 -21.22 -34.16 -30.71
N GLY A 507 -21.83 -34.23 -31.90
CA GLY A 507 -21.20 -34.80 -33.10
C GLY A 507 -21.13 -36.32 -33.16
N LEU A 508 -21.90 -37.02 -32.32
CA LEU A 508 -22.10 -38.48 -32.39
C LEU A 508 -23.04 -38.88 -33.54
N THR A 509 -23.89 -37.96 -33.96
CA THR A 509 -24.91 -38.09 -35.03
C THR A 509 -24.85 -36.83 -35.91
N GLU A 510 -25.45 -36.84 -37.11
CA GLU A 510 -25.51 -35.64 -37.98
C GLU A 510 -26.31 -34.46 -37.37
N SER A 511 -26.96 -34.67 -36.22
CA SER A 511 -27.64 -33.63 -35.44
C SER A 511 -26.66 -32.80 -34.60
N VAL A 512 -26.92 -31.49 -34.53
CA VAL A 512 -26.14 -30.50 -33.75
C VAL A 512 -26.45 -30.56 -32.24
N ASP A 513 -27.46 -31.33 -31.86
CA ASP A 513 -27.93 -31.42 -30.47
C ASP A 513 -26.91 -32.14 -29.56
N LEU A 514 -26.73 -31.60 -28.35
CA LEU A 514 -25.84 -32.17 -27.33
C LEU A 514 -26.53 -33.32 -26.61
N GLU A 515 -25.92 -34.50 -26.63
CA GLU A 515 -26.37 -35.63 -25.82
C GLU A 515 -25.92 -35.43 -24.37
N THR A 516 -26.89 -35.16 -23.49
CA THR A 516 -26.68 -34.94 -22.05
C THR A 516 -26.70 -36.26 -21.26
N GLU A 517 -27.40 -37.28 -21.78
CA GLU A 517 -27.50 -38.58 -21.14
C GLU A 517 -26.35 -39.51 -21.55
N ILE A 518 -25.46 -39.82 -20.60
CA ILE A 518 -24.28 -40.67 -20.80
C ILE A 518 -24.66 -42.07 -21.29
N SER A 519 -25.86 -42.57 -20.94
CA SER A 519 -26.38 -43.87 -21.39
C SER A 519 -26.59 -43.97 -22.90
N LYS A 520 -26.78 -42.83 -23.59
CA LYS A 520 -26.93 -42.77 -25.05
C LYS A 520 -25.59 -42.61 -25.77
N VAL A 521 -24.53 -42.25 -25.05
CA VAL A 521 -23.19 -42.08 -25.60
C VAL A 521 -22.55 -43.45 -25.84
N GLN A 522 -21.89 -43.62 -26.98
CA GLN A 522 -21.17 -44.85 -27.30
C GLN A 522 -20.11 -45.16 -26.23
N ALA A 523 -20.03 -46.42 -25.78
CA ALA A 523 -19.09 -46.86 -24.74
C ALA A 523 -17.64 -46.46 -25.05
N ARG A 524 -17.22 -46.56 -26.31
CA ARG A 524 -15.87 -46.17 -26.75
C ARG A 524 -15.57 -44.69 -26.51
N THR A 525 -16.54 -43.81 -26.70
CA THR A 525 -16.37 -42.36 -26.45
C THR A 525 -16.22 -42.09 -24.95
N VAL A 526 -16.99 -42.79 -24.11
CA VAL A 526 -16.87 -42.72 -22.65
C VAL A 526 -15.49 -43.22 -22.19
N GLU A 527 -15.01 -44.33 -22.74
CA GLU A 527 -13.68 -44.88 -22.44
C GLU A 527 -12.54 -43.92 -22.87
N ILE A 528 -12.66 -43.26 -24.02
CA ILE A 528 -11.68 -42.25 -24.46
C ILE A 528 -11.67 -41.06 -23.50
N LEU A 529 -12.84 -40.52 -23.13
CA LEU A 529 -12.94 -39.42 -22.17
C LEU A 529 -12.41 -39.80 -20.78
N ALA A 530 -12.56 -41.06 -20.38
CA ALA A 530 -12.06 -41.57 -19.11
C ALA A 530 -10.56 -41.90 -19.11
N SER A 531 -9.95 -42.22 -20.26
CA SER A 531 -8.54 -42.64 -20.34
C SER A 531 -7.60 -41.55 -20.83
N CYS A 532 -8.06 -40.61 -21.66
CA CYS A 532 -7.26 -39.52 -22.21
C CYS A 532 -7.38 -38.25 -21.36
N HIS A 533 -6.87 -38.28 -20.13
CA HIS A 533 -6.79 -37.10 -19.27
C HIS A 533 -5.42 -37.00 -18.57
N ALA A 534 -5.01 -35.80 -18.21
CA ALA A 534 -3.78 -35.54 -17.45
C ALA A 534 -4.05 -35.31 -15.94
N LEU A 535 -5.26 -35.63 -15.47
CA LEU A 535 -5.67 -35.51 -14.06
C LEU A 535 -4.78 -36.37 -13.13
N VAL A 536 -4.47 -35.81 -11.97
CA VAL A 536 -3.65 -36.44 -10.92
C VAL A 536 -4.42 -36.42 -9.60
N PHE A 537 -4.28 -37.48 -8.81
CA PHE A 537 -4.93 -37.59 -7.50
C PHE A 537 -3.94 -37.23 -6.39
N VAL A 538 -4.22 -36.17 -5.61
CA VAL A 538 -3.34 -35.64 -4.54
C VAL A 538 -4.18 -35.36 -3.30
N ASP A 539 -3.73 -35.82 -2.13
CA ASP A 539 -4.41 -35.60 -0.83
C ASP A 539 -5.93 -35.89 -0.83
N ASN A 540 -6.33 -37.02 -1.41
CA ASN A 540 -7.75 -37.37 -1.57
C ASN A 540 -8.57 -36.37 -2.41
N LYS A 541 -7.92 -35.56 -3.25
CA LYS A 541 -8.56 -34.63 -4.18
C LYS A 541 -8.04 -34.83 -5.60
N LEU A 542 -8.96 -34.72 -6.56
CA LEU A 542 -8.64 -34.72 -7.98
C LEU A 542 -8.14 -33.32 -8.39
N VAL A 543 -6.94 -33.29 -8.96
CA VAL A 543 -6.21 -32.08 -9.36
C VAL A 543 -5.83 -32.20 -10.84
N GLY A 544 -6.02 -31.13 -11.61
CA GLY A 544 -5.71 -31.08 -13.04
C GLY A 544 -6.57 -30.03 -13.73
N ASP A 545 -6.66 -30.10 -15.06
CA ASP A 545 -7.46 -29.15 -15.83
C ASP A 545 -8.95 -29.21 -15.39
N PRO A 546 -9.58 -28.08 -15.04
CA PRO A 546 -11.01 -28.03 -14.73
C PRO A 546 -11.89 -28.64 -15.80
N LEU A 547 -11.54 -28.52 -17.09
CA LEU A 547 -12.30 -29.13 -18.18
C LEU A 547 -12.26 -30.66 -18.12
N GLU A 548 -11.08 -31.24 -17.91
CA GLU A 548 -10.92 -32.70 -17.79
C GLU A 548 -11.65 -33.22 -16.55
N LYS A 549 -11.58 -32.49 -15.44
CA LYS A 549 -12.30 -32.83 -14.20
C LYS A 549 -13.80 -32.78 -14.39
N ALA A 550 -14.30 -31.76 -15.10
CA ALA A 550 -15.69 -31.62 -15.45
C ALA A 550 -16.16 -32.76 -16.36
N ALA A 551 -15.37 -33.09 -17.39
CA ALA A 551 -15.64 -34.20 -18.30
C ALA A 551 -15.70 -35.54 -17.55
N LEU A 552 -14.71 -35.85 -16.71
CA LEU A 552 -14.66 -37.09 -15.93
C LEU A 552 -15.84 -37.20 -14.95
N LYS A 553 -16.18 -36.09 -14.28
CA LYS A 553 -17.36 -36.02 -13.41
C LYS A 553 -18.66 -36.16 -14.21
N GLY A 554 -18.71 -35.57 -15.39
CA GLY A 554 -19.85 -35.56 -16.30
C GLY A 554 -20.16 -36.91 -16.93
N ILE A 555 -19.16 -37.78 -17.11
CA ILE A 555 -19.36 -39.17 -17.54
C ILE A 555 -19.65 -40.15 -16.38
N ASP A 556 -19.74 -39.66 -15.14
CA ASP A 556 -19.90 -40.46 -13.92
C ASP A 556 -18.74 -41.45 -13.64
N TRP A 557 -17.52 -41.08 -13.99
CA TRP A 557 -16.32 -41.82 -13.61
C TRP A 557 -15.59 -41.16 -12.44
N THR A 558 -14.83 -41.97 -11.71
CA THR A 558 -13.99 -41.52 -10.59
C THR A 558 -12.58 -41.99 -10.81
N TYR A 559 -11.63 -41.06 -10.68
CA TYR A 559 -10.21 -41.37 -10.72
C TYR A 559 -9.69 -41.51 -9.30
N LYS A 560 -9.11 -42.67 -8.97
CA LYS A 560 -8.60 -42.99 -7.64
C LYS A 560 -7.08 -42.87 -7.59
N SER A 561 -6.52 -42.99 -6.39
CA SER A 561 -5.08 -42.85 -6.10
C SER A 561 -4.19 -43.90 -6.77
N ASP A 562 -4.76 -44.97 -7.32
CA ASP A 562 -4.07 -46.03 -8.06
C ASP A 562 -3.91 -45.73 -9.56
N GLU A 563 -4.08 -44.47 -9.95
CA GLU A 563 -4.03 -43.98 -11.33
C GLU A 563 -5.05 -44.63 -12.28
N LYS A 564 -6.13 -45.20 -11.71
CA LYS A 564 -7.20 -45.84 -12.49
C LYS A 564 -8.48 -45.02 -12.45
N ALA A 565 -9.06 -44.80 -13.62
CA ALA A 565 -10.42 -44.31 -13.77
C ALA A 565 -11.38 -45.51 -13.66
N LEU A 566 -12.37 -45.40 -12.79
CA LEU A 566 -13.40 -46.42 -12.56
C LEU A 566 -14.78 -45.79 -12.72
N PRO A 567 -15.74 -46.46 -13.38
CA PRO A 567 -17.13 -46.01 -13.38
C PRO A 567 -17.69 -45.99 -11.94
N LYS A 568 -18.60 -45.05 -11.64
CA LYS A 568 -19.28 -44.98 -10.32
C LYS A 568 -20.32 -46.10 -10.10
N LYS A 569 -20.60 -46.93 -11.11
CA LYS A 569 -21.55 -48.04 -11.05
C LYS A 569 -20.83 -49.37 -11.07
#